data_AF-A0A8J7Q625-F1
#
_entry.id   AF-A0A8J7Q625-F1
#
_cell.length_a   1.000
_cell.length_b   1.000
_cell.length_c   1.000
_cell.angle_alpha   90.00
_cell.angle_beta   90.00
_cell.angle_gamma   90.00
#
_symmetry.space_group_name_H-M   'P 1'
#
loop_
_entity.id
_entity.type
_entity.pdbx_description
1 polymer ?
#
loop_
_entity_poly.entity_id
_entity_poly.type
_entity_poly.pdbx_seq_one_letter_code
_entity_poly.pdbx_strand_id
1 'polypeptide(L)' 'MIAPPWFRCPRKCVGATHHLRKLTGGAAQLLISFEYDQQRLPGPPFSISEAEVHQHDGDTDHIKHLHRQPVMGG' A
#
# COMPACT_ATOMS: atom_id res chain seq x y z
N MET A 1 4.23 7.24 -25.11
CA MET A 1 2.87 7.01 -24.58
C MET A 1 2.84 7.59 -23.17
N ILE A 2 2.06 8.65 -22.93
CA ILE A 2 1.99 9.33 -21.63
C ILE A 2 0.97 8.55 -20.80
N ALA A 3 1.40 7.90 -19.70
CA ALA A 3 0.48 7.23 -18.80
C ALA A 3 -0.49 8.26 -18.17
N PRO A 4 -1.80 7.98 -18.07
CA PRO A 4 -2.78 8.92 -17.52
C PRO A 4 -2.40 9.41 -16.10
N PRO A 5 -2.80 10.62 -15.67
CA PRO A 5 -2.39 11.18 -14.38
C PRO A 5 -2.81 10.35 -13.15
N TRP A 6 -3.83 9.49 -13.27
CA TRP A 6 -4.30 8.61 -12.21
C TRP A 6 -3.51 7.29 -12.08
N PHE A 7 -2.63 6.96 -13.04
CA PHE A 7 -1.72 5.81 -12.98
C PHE A 7 -0.58 5.95 -11.96
N ARG A 8 -0.45 7.12 -11.32
CA ARG A 8 0.83 7.54 -10.75
C ARG A 8 0.79 7.95 -9.29
N CYS A 9 0.17 7.14 -8.41
CA CYS A 9 0.48 7.33 -6.99
C CYS A 9 0.19 6.09 -6.13
N PRO A 10 1.18 5.21 -5.95
CA PRO A 10 1.26 4.31 -4.78
C PRO A 10 1.52 5.10 -3.49
N ARG A 11 2.33 6.17 -3.57
CA ARG A 11 2.72 7.03 -2.43
C ARG A 11 1.54 7.59 -1.63
N LYS A 12 0.45 8.00 -2.29
CA LYS A 12 -0.76 8.51 -1.63
C LYS A 12 -1.49 7.44 -0.82
N CYS A 13 -1.42 6.18 -1.24
CA CYS A 13 -2.11 5.07 -0.60
C CYS A 13 -1.38 4.67 0.69
N VAL A 14 -0.05 4.63 0.65
CA VAL A 14 0.74 4.33 1.85
C VAL A 14 0.67 5.49 2.86
N GLY A 15 0.70 6.75 2.40
CA GLY A 15 0.58 7.92 3.31
C GLY A 15 -0.73 8.01 4.13
N ALA A 16 -1.76 7.22 3.80
CA ALA A 16 -2.97 7.13 4.61
C ALA A 16 -2.72 6.52 6.00
N THR A 17 -1.71 5.66 6.17
CA THR A 17 -1.32 5.06 7.46
C THR A 17 -0.98 6.14 8.48
N HIS A 18 -0.15 7.13 8.11
CA HIS A 18 0.21 8.25 8.96
C HIS A 18 -1.02 9.05 9.44
N HIS A 19 -1.99 9.29 8.55
CA HIS A 19 -3.23 9.96 8.93
C HIS A 19 -4.03 9.12 9.94
N LEU A 20 -4.16 7.82 9.70
CA LEU A 20 -4.83 6.90 10.62
C LEU A 20 -4.10 6.80 11.97
N ARG A 21 -2.76 6.87 12.00
CA ARG A 21 -1.99 6.84 13.24
C ARG A 21 -2.29 8.08 14.10
N LYS A 22 -2.35 9.26 13.47
CA LYS A 22 -2.73 10.50 14.15
C LYS A 22 -4.15 10.43 14.72
N LEU A 23 -5.09 9.85 13.99
CA LEU A 23 -6.49 9.70 14.44
C LEU A 23 -6.63 8.67 15.57
N THR A 24 -5.85 7.60 15.53
CA THR A 24 -5.94 6.49 16.49
C THR A 24 -4.99 6.63 17.69
N GLY A 25 -4.19 7.70 17.74
CA GLY A 25 -3.22 7.91 18.81
C GLY A 25 -2.08 6.89 18.81
N GLY A 26 -1.72 6.34 17.64
CA GLY A 26 -0.64 5.35 17.52
C GLY A 26 -1.06 3.91 17.89
N ALA A 27 -2.35 3.58 17.82
CA ALA A 27 -2.79 2.20 17.96
C ALA A 27 -2.20 1.29 16.87
N ALA A 28 -2.01 0.00 17.19
CA ALA A 28 -1.52 -0.99 16.23
C ALA A 28 -2.44 -1.05 14.99
N GLN A 29 -1.83 -1.05 13.80
CA GLN A 29 -2.55 -1.06 12.53
C GLN A 29 -2.36 -2.38 11.78
N LEU A 30 -3.44 -2.85 11.15
CA LEU A 30 -3.40 -3.96 10.21
C LEU A 30 -3.50 -3.40 8.79
N LEU A 31 -2.42 -3.54 8.02
CA LEU A 31 -2.37 -3.14 6.62
C LEU A 31 -2.60 -4.36 5.71
N ILE A 32 -3.50 -4.23 4.74
CA ILE A 32 -3.72 -5.22 3.68
C ILE A 32 -3.39 -4.53 2.35
N SER A 33 -2.44 -5.09 1.59
CA SER A 33 -2.04 -4.61 0.27
C SER A 33 -2.15 -5.72 -0.77
N PHE A 34 -2.25 -5.29 -2.03
CA PHE A 34 -2.21 -6.18 -3.18
C PHE A 34 -1.00 -5.85 -4.03
N GLU A 35 -0.35 -6.86 -4.59
CA GLU A 35 0.78 -6.69 -5.50
C GLU A 35 0.45 -7.38 -6.83
N TYR A 36 0.41 -6.59 -7.90
CA TYR A 36 0.15 -7.04 -9.26
C TYR A 36 0.68 -6.03 -10.29
N ASP A 37 0.70 -6.44 -11.57
CA ASP A 37 1.12 -5.59 -12.67
C ASP A 37 0.10 -4.47 -12.93
N GLN A 38 0.47 -3.26 -12.51
CA GLN A 38 -0.38 -2.08 -12.60
C GLN A 38 -0.53 -1.55 -14.05
N GLN A 39 0.28 -2.02 -15.00
CA GLN A 39 0.05 -1.74 -16.42
C GLN A 39 -1.17 -2.49 -16.96
N ARG A 40 -1.48 -3.66 -16.37
CA ARG A 40 -2.62 -4.50 -16.74
C ARG A 40 -3.89 -4.10 -15.98
N LEU A 41 -3.74 -3.70 -14.73
CA LEU A 41 -4.83 -3.25 -13.87
C LEU A 41 -4.46 -1.92 -13.21
N PRO A 42 -4.94 -0.78 -13.70
CA PRO A 42 -4.44 0.50 -13.23
C PRO A 42 -5.07 0.96 -11.90
N GLY A 43 -6.10 0.26 -11.44
CA GLY A 43 -6.75 0.42 -10.14
C GLY A 43 -8.03 1.26 -10.15
N PRO A 44 -8.73 1.39 -9.00
CA PRO A 44 -8.45 0.73 -7.72
C PRO A 44 -8.80 -0.79 -7.68
N PRO A 45 -8.22 -1.59 -6.74
CA PRO A 45 -7.17 -1.21 -5.77
C PRO A 45 -5.89 -0.72 -6.48
N PHE A 46 -4.92 -0.14 -5.78
CA PHE A 46 -3.59 0.13 -6.36
C PHE A 46 -2.64 -0.96 -5.88
N SER A 47 -1.72 -1.38 -6.76
CA SER A 47 -0.62 -2.27 -6.44
C SER A 47 0.34 -1.55 -5.51
N ILE A 48 0.63 -2.14 -4.35
CA ILE A 48 1.58 -1.64 -3.35
C ILE A 48 2.48 -2.80 -2.96
N SER A 49 3.75 -2.70 -3.30
CA SER A 49 4.75 -3.71 -2.95
C SER A 49 5.12 -3.67 -1.47
N GLU A 50 5.64 -4.79 -0.96
CA GLU A 50 6.19 -4.83 0.41
C GLU A 50 7.33 -3.82 0.60
N ALA A 51 8.18 -3.63 -0.41
CA ALA A 51 9.25 -2.63 -0.37
C ALA A 51 8.72 -1.21 -0.20
N GLU A 52 7.61 -0.85 -0.86
CA GLU A 52 6.97 0.46 -0.68
C GLU A 52 6.38 0.64 0.72
N VAL A 53 5.80 -0.41 1.30
CA VAL A 53 5.30 -0.39 2.68
C VAL A 53 6.46 -0.11 3.64
N HIS A 54 7.56 -0.85 3.55
CA HIS A 54 8.74 -0.64 4.40
C HIS A 54 9.39 0.73 4.18
N GLN A 55 9.43 1.24 2.95
CA GLN A 55 10.02 2.55 2.67
C GLN A 55 9.25 3.71 3.32
N HIS A 56 7.92 3.62 3.43
CA HIS A 56 7.10 4.73 3.91
C HIS A 56 6.75 4.61 5.40
N ASP A 57 6.61 3.38 5.93
CA ASP A 57 6.20 3.15 7.31
C ASP A 57 7.33 2.57 8.19
N GLY A 58 8.41 2.06 7.60
CA GLY A 58 9.48 1.35 8.33
C GLY A 58 10.29 2.20 9.29
N ASP A 59 10.35 3.53 9.07
CA ASP A 59 11.02 4.45 9.99
C ASP A 59 10.18 4.77 11.23
N THR A 60 8.88 4.46 11.23
CA THR A 60 7.96 4.91 12.27
C THR A 60 7.21 3.80 12.99
N ASP A 61 7.10 2.60 12.41
CA ASP A 61 6.43 1.44 12.98
C ASP A 61 7.28 0.17 12.84
N HIS A 62 7.20 -0.72 13.85
CA HIS A 62 7.73 -2.07 13.73
C HIS A 62 6.81 -2.88 12.79
N ILE A 63 7.15 -2.93 11.50
CA ILE A 63 6.37 -3.68 10.52
C ILE A 63 6.64 -5.18 10.69
N LYS A 64 5.60 -5.92 11.07
CA LYS A 64 5.62 -7.38 11.11
C LYS A 64 4.81 -7.93 9.94
N HIS A 65 5.49 -8.62 9.03
CA HIS A 65 4.80 -9.38 8.00
C HIS A 65 3.99 -10.52 8.64
N LEU A 66 2.67 -10.51 8.46
CA LEU A 66 1.78 -11.55 9.02
C LEU A 66 1.52 -12.68 8.03
N HIS A 67 1.23 -12.34 6.77
CA HIS A 67 0.86 -13.32 5.77
C HIS A 67 0.92 -12.77 4.35
N ARG A 68 1.25 -13.64 3.39
CA ARG A 68 1.16 -13.39 1.95
C ARG A 68 0.62 -14.63 1.26
N GLN A 69 -0.41 -14.44 0.45
CA GLN A 69 -0.98 -15.51 -0.37
C GLN A 69 -1.32 -14.98 -1.77
N PRO A 70 -1.20 -15.82 -2.81
CA PRO A 70 -1.83 -15.55 -4.09
C PRO A 70 -3.34 -15.43 -3.88
N VAL A 71 -3.94 -14.37 -4.41
CA VAL A 71 -5.39 -14.22 -4.45
C VAL A 71 -5.83 -14.47 -5.89
N MET A 72 -6.68 -15.48 -6.08
CA MET A 72 -7.27 -15.74 -7.39
C MET A 72 -8.20 -14.57 -7.73
N GLY A 73 -7.89 -13.89 -8.84
CA GLY A 73 -8.79 -12.89 -9.42
C GLY A 73 -10.04 -13.55 -10.00
N GLY A 74 -11.15 -12.80 -10.02
CA GLY A 74 -12.38 -13.17 -10.71
C GLY A 74 -12.36 -12.82 -12.19
#